data_AF-A0A9P6RIJ0-F1
#
_entry.id   AF-A0A9P6RIJ0-F1
#
_cell.length_a   1.000
_cell.length_b   1.000
_cell.length_c   1.000
_cell.angle_alpha   90.00
_cell.angle_beta   90.00
_cell.angle_gamma   90.00
#
_symmetry.space_group_name_H-M   'P 1'
#
loop_
_entity.id
_entity.type
_entity.pdbx_description
1 polymer ?
#
loop_
_entity_poly.entity_id
_entity_poly.type
_entity_poly.pdbx_seq_one_letter_code
_entity_poly.pdbx_strand_id
1 'polypeptide(L)'
;MAFQNRILSTGTVFNIEDNGVWSFADLNGNGSQDLVYIKTRNTGTGRIEVHGSYRENGFQEHNVHTGTAFAIEDNGTWLMQDWTGDFKADLVYIKTRNTGTGTVEVHVADAASGYQTFVLHTGTCFACEDNGVWTMTKKGDLVYIKTRNCDSNKIEYHVASKASNYQQFTVHEATDFGIEDNGTWCLAPNCDGDFADLYYIKTRSTGGMVEIHAVSASSGWKSRFIAAATCFAPEDNGQWLMVDFTRQHRPDLAYIKTRSTGTGKIEVHIAENGEHDNGDDREFFYKELARVFPESHVSAVKTTVSILSKVPVVNEILGLRD
;
A
#
# COMPACT_ATOMS: atom_id res chain seq x y z
N MET A 1 -13.92 12.84 -12.19
CA MET A 1 -14.08 11.39 -12.48
C MET A 1 -12.80 10.71 -12.02
N ALA A 2 -12.91 9.71 -11.15
CA ALA A 2 -11.76 8.99 -10.60
C ALA A 2 -10.90 8.34 -11.69
N PHE A 3 -9.58 8.37 -11.52
CA PHE A 3 -8.59 7.61 -12.33
C PHE A 3 -8.59 7.90 -13.84
N GLN A 4 -9.02 9.09 -14.26
CA GLN A 4 -9.01 9.51 -15.66
C GLN A 4 -7.78 10.32 -16.07
N ASN A 5 -7.09 10.93 -15.11
CA ASN A 5 -5.90 11.73 -15.38
C ASN A 5 -4.63 10.95 -14.99
N ARG A 6 -3.85 10.57 -16.00
CA ARG A 6 -2.55 9.92 -15.80
C ARG A 6 -1.49 10.98 -15.55
N ILE A 7 -1.18 11.20 -14.26
CA ILE A 7 -0.26 12.22 -13.79
C ILE A 7 1.22 11.82 -13.89
N LEU A 8 1.51 10.52 -14.05
CA LEU A 8 2.87 10.03 -14.24
C LEU A 8 2.93 8.91 -15.27
N SER A 9 3.96 8.96 -16.11
CA SER A 9 4.37 7.87 -16.98
C SER A 9 5.86 7.97 -17.26
N THR A 10 6.68 7.16 -16.61
CA THR A 10 8.13 7.21 -16.76
C THR A 10 8.77 5.85 -16.74
N GLY A 11 9.85 5.66 -17.51
CA GLY A 11 10.81 4.60 -17.26
C GLY A 11 11.61 4.93 -16.00
N THR A 12 12.21 3.92 -15.37
CA THR A 12 12.95 4.05 -14.11
C THR A 12 14.41 3.65 -14.31
N VAL A 13 15.22 3.79 -13.27
CA VAL A 13 16.60 3.32 -13.26
C VAL A 13 16.72 1.80 -13.45
N PHE A 14 15.68 1.05 -13.05
CA PHE A 14 15.68 -0.40 -12.97
C PHE A 14 15.57 -1.08 -14.34
N ASN A 15 16.47 -2.03 -14.57
CA ASN A 15 16.34 -2.96 -15.70
C ASN A 15 15.10 -3.85 -15.54
N ILE A 16 14.64 -4.38 -16.66
CA ILE A 16 13.59 -5.39 -16.69
C ILE A 16 14.03 -6.63 -15.90
N GLU A 17 13.35 -6.88 -14.79
CA GLU A 17 13.57 -8.02 -13.89
C GLU A 17 12.24 -8.48 -13.28
N ASP A 18 12.06 -9.81 -13.14
CA ASP A 18 10.84 -10.46 -12.63
C ASP A 18 11.10 -11.50 -11.52
N ASN A 19 12.28 -11.43 -10.90
CA ASN A 19 12.74 -12.30 -9.83
C ASN A 19 12.46 -11.77 -8.42
N GLY A 20 11.39 -11.00 -8.26
CA GLY A 20 11.05 -10.30 -7.02
C GLY A 20 9.65 -9.72 -7.04
N VAL A 21 9.35 -8.89 -6.04
CA VAL A 21 8.07 -8.21 -5.86
C VAL A 21 8.29 -6.70 -5.97
N TRP A 22 7.43 -6.04 -6.75
CA TRP A 22 7.43 -4.59 -6.87
C TRP A 22 6.38 -3.98 -5.95
N SER A 23 6.68 -2.84 -5.36
CA SER A 23 5.74 -2.09 -4.51
C SER A 23 6.09 -0.62 -4.49
N PHE A 24 5.25 0.16 -3.80
CA PHE A 24 5.59 1.49 -3.31
C PHE A 24 5.67 1.51 -1.79
N ALA A 25 6.56 2.33 -1.23
CA ALA A 25 6.66 2.61 0.19
C ALA A 25 7.49 3.87 0.47
N ASP A 26 7.38 4.45 1.66
CA ASP A 26 8.25 5.56 2.10
C ASP A 26 9.57 5.01 2.65
N LEU A 27 10.63 4.99 1.84
CA LEU A 27 11.91 4.40 2.23
C LEU A 27 12.73 5.32 3.12
N ASN A 28 12.55 6.64 2.97
CA ASN A 28 13.40 7.64 3.60
C ASN A 28 12.71 8.43 4.71
N GLY A 29 11.40 8.26 4.90
CA GLY A 29 10.58 8.91 5.93
C GLY A 29 10.16 10.32 5.56
N ASN A 30 10.13 10.66 4.27
CA ASN A 30 9.76 12.00 3.79
C ASN A 30 8.25 12.13 3.49
N GLY A 31 7.48 11.07 3.71
CA GLY A 31 6.06 10.92 3.42
C GLY A 31 5.73 10.57 1.97
N SER A 32 6.72 10.35 1.10
CA SER A 32 6.51 10.06 -0.33
C SER A 32 6.54 8.56 -0.58
N GLN A 33 5.75 8.13 -1.57
CA GLN A 33 5.76 6.75 -2.05
C GLN A 33 6.90 6.57 -3.06
N ASP A 34 7.97 5.90 -2.63
CA ASP A 34 9.14 5.54 -3.44
C ASP A 34 8.93 4.19 -4.13
N LEU A 35 9.62 3.95 -5.24
CA LEU A 35 9.56 2.67 -5.94
C LEU A 35 10.47 1.66 -5.24
N VAL A 36 9.91 0.53 -4.84
CA VAL A 36 10.63 -0.54 -4.13
C VAL A 36 10.60 -1.83 -4.94
N TYR A 37 11.75 -2.50 -4.99
CA TYR A 37 11.89 -3.86 -5.49
C TYR A 37 12.48 -4.78 -4.44
N ILE A 38 11.68 -5.75 -4.01
CA ILE A 38 12.11 -6.81 -3.09
C ILE A 38 12.56 -7.98 -3.95
N LYS A 39 13.87 -8.09 -4.16
CA LYS A 39 14.46 -9.14 -4.98
C LYS A 39 14.56 -10.42 -4.16
N THR A 40 13.85 -11.46 -4.60
CA THR A 40 13.68 -12.71 -3.83
C THR A 40 14.47 -13.87 -4.42
N ARG A 41 14.91 -13.79 -5.68
CA ARG A 41 15.67 -14.83 -6.38
C ARG A 41 16.79 -14.22 -7.19
N ASN A 42 17.85 -14.98 -7.46
CA ASN A 42 19.03 -14.53 -8.22
C ASN A 42 19.60 -13.20 -7.67
N THR A 43 19.66 -13.09 -6.35
CA THR A 43 20.18 -11.95 -5.58
C THR A 43 21.70 -11.97 -5.60
N GLY A 44 22.36 -10.80 -5.64
CA GLY A 44 23.81 -10.70 -5.59
C GLY A 44 24.42 -11.05 -4.21
N THR A 45 23.64 -10.90 -3.14
CA THR A 45 24.07 -11.11 -1.75
C THR A 45 23.80 -12.52 -1.21
N GLY A 46 23.06 -13.35 -1.95
CA GLY A 46 22.56 -14.65 -1.46
C GLY A 46 21.49 -14.54 -0.35
N ARG A 47 20.94 -13.34 -0.17
CA ARG A 47 19.88 -12.98 0.78
C ARG A 47 18.80 -12.21 0.04
N ILE A 48 17.61 -12.09 0.63
CA ILE A 48 16.59 -11.17 0.09
C ILE A 48 17.19 -9.76 0.05
N GLU A 49 16.98 -9.03 -1.05
CA GLU A 49 17.48 -7.68 -1.21
C GLU A 49 16.36 -6.67 -1.33
N VAL A 50 16.52 -5.52 -0.70
CA VAL A 50 15.68 -4.34 -0.93
C VAL A 50 16.44 -3.40 -1.85
N HIS A 51 15.80 -3.06 -2.97
CA HIS A 51 16.24 -2.02 -3.87
C HIS A 51 15.19 -0.92 -3.92
N GLY A 52 15.62 0.34 -4.02
CA GLY A 52 14.73 1.49 -3.92
C GLY A 52 15.20 2.65 -4.78
N SER A 53 14.23 3.36 -5.35
CA SER A 53 14.44 4.60 -6.09
C SER A 53 13.42 5.63 -5.62
N TYR A 54 13.91 6.80 -5.24
CA TYR A 54 13.07 7.80 -4.62
C TYR A 54 12.17 8.54 -5.62
N ARG A 55 11.01 8.96 -5.16
CA ARG A 55 10.07 9.75 -6.00
C ARG A 55 10.66 11.10 -6.41
N GLU A 56 11.40 11.77 -5.54
CA GLU A 56 11.95 13.12 -5.80
C GLU A 56 12.94 13.19 -6.96
N ASN A 57 13.60 12.08 -7.30
CA ASN A 57 14.47 12.00 -8.48
C ASN A 57 13.75 11.41 -9.71
N GLY A 58 12.42 11.26 -9.65
CA GLY A 58 11.62 10.69 -10.74
C GLY A 58 11.92 9.22 -11.01
N PHE A 59 12.36 8.48 -9.99
CA PHE A 59 12.76 7.08 -10.06
C PHE A 59 14.01 6.82 -10.94
N GLN A 60 14.92 7.78 -11.04
CA GLN A 60 16.08 7.73 -11.95
C GLN A 60 17.40 7.34 -11.27
N GLU A 61 17.41 7.10 -9.96
CA GLU A 61 18.63 6.72 -9.24
C GLU A 61 18.41 5.49 -8.34
N HIS A 62 19.45 4.70 -8.14
CA HIS A 62 19.44 3.65 -7.12
C HIS A 62 19.80 4.25 -5.76
N ASN A 63 18.79 4.51 -4.93
CA ASN A 63 18.98 5.13 -3.62
C ASN A 63 19.14 4.10 -2.50
N VAL A 64 18.44 2.96 -2.61
CA VAL A 64 18.58 1.83 -1.70
C VAL A 64 18.97 0.61 -2.52
N HIS A 65 19.96 -0.14 -2.06
CA HIS A 65 20.35 -1.44 -2.61
C HIS A 65 21.14 -2.19 -1.54
N THR A 66 20.49 -3.12 -0.85
CA THR A 66 21.12 -3.89 0.22
C THR A 66 20.54 -5.30 0.31
N GLY A 67 21.40 -6.27 0.63
CA GLY A 67 20.95 -7.54 1.19
C GLY A 67 20.36 -7.32 2.58
N THR A 68 19.49 -8.22 3.03
CA THR A 68 18.78 -8.12 4.31
C THR A 68 19.13 -9.30 5.23
N ALA A 69 18.63 -9.27 6.46
CA ALA A 69 18.77 -10.38 7.40
C ALA A 69 18.05 -11.67 6.94
N PHE A 70 17.13 -11.56 5.98
CA PHE A 70 16.34 -12.69 5.49
C PHE A 70 17.16 -13.59 4.54
N ALA A 71 17.13 -14.89 4.81
CA ALA A 71 17.51 -15.89 3.81
C ALA A 71 16.52 -15.87 2.63
N ILE A 72 16.96 -16.39 1.48
CA ILE A 72 16.09 -16.57 0.32
C ILE A 72 14.93 -17.50 0.68
N GLU A 73 13.70 -17.01 0.52
CA GLU A 73 12.46 -17.76 0.78
C GLU A 73 11.30 -17.23 -0.08
N ASP A 74 10.44 -18.14 -0.56
CA ASP A 74 9.28 -17.88 -1.43
C ASP A 74 7.97 -18.49 -0.89
N ASN A 75 7.92 -18.76 0.41
CA ASN A 75 6.84 -19.45 1.11
C ASN A 75 5.75 -18.51 1.66
N GLY A 76 5.64 -17.29 1.13
CA GLY A 76 4.84 -16.23 1.75
C GLY A 76 4.78 -14.95 0.93
N THR A 77 4.34 -13.88 1.56
CA THR A 77 4.14 -12.55 0.97
C THR A 77 5.13 -11.55 1.54
N TRP A 78 5.78 -10.79 0.66
CA TRP A 78 6.69 -9.70 1.02
C TRP A 78 5.98 -8.36 0.92
N LEU A 79 6.15 -7.51 1.93
CA LEU A 79 5.55 -6.19 2.01
C LEU A 79 6.59 -5.18 2.52
N MET A 80 6.29 -3.90 2.29
CA MET A 80 6.98 -2.77 2.89
C MET A 80 5.98 -2.01 3.77
N GLN A 81 6.32 -1.77 5.04
CA GLN A 81 5.43 -1.12 5.99
C GLN A 81 6.25 -0.43 7.07
N ASP A 82 5.92 0.82 7.43
CA ASP A 82 6.44 1.45 8.65
C ASP A 82 5.84 0.69 9.85
N TRP A 83 6.56 -0.31 10.32
CA TRP A 83 6.14 -1.19 11.41
C TRP A 83 6.74 -0.72 12.72
N THR A 84 7.96 -0.19 12.72
CA THR A 84 8.59 0.36 13.92
C THR A 84 8.00 1.70 14.35
N GLY A 85 7.33 2.42 13.45
CA GLY A 85 6.77 3.75 13.69
C GLY A 85 7.82 4.85 13.61
N ASP A 86 8.92 4.61 12.90
CA ASP A 86 10.02 5.56 12.70
C ASP A 86 9.92 6.33 11.37
N PHE A 87 8.79 6.17 10.67
CA PHE A 87 8.46 6.72 9.35
C PHE A 87 9.18 6.07 8.17
N LYS A 88 10.07 5.09 8.38
CA LYS A 88 10.72 4.35 7.29
C LYS A 88 10.03 3.01 7.12
N ALA A 89 9.81 2.62 5.87
CA ALA A 89 9.19 1.35 5.57
C ALA A 89 10.13 0.17 5.88
N ASP A 90 9.78 -0.63 6.88
CA ASP A 90 10.43 -1.88 7.23
C ASP A 90 10.11 -2.98 6.23
N LEU A 91 10.99 -3.98 6.14
CA LEU A 91 10.74 -5.18 5.33
C LEU A 91 9.96 -6.19 6.15
N VAL A 92 8.76 -6.50 5.69
CA VAL A 92 7.85 -7.45 6.34
C VAL A 92 7.69 -8.70 5.48
N TYR A 93 7.80 -9.86 6.13
CA TYR A 93 7.52 -11.15 5.53
C TYR A 93 6.38 -11.85 6.27
N ILE A 94 5.30 -12.15 5.54
CA ILE A 94 4.16 -12.93 6.02
C ILE A 94 4.31 -14.33 5.46
N LYS A 95 4.81 -15.25 6.28
CA LYS A 95 5.10 -16.63 5.90
C LYS A 95 3.87 -17.50 6.14
N THR A 96 3.40 -18.15 5.09
CA THR A 96 2.12 -18.89 5.09
C THR A 96 2.29 -20.38 4.88
N ARG A 97 3.48 -20.82 4.48
CA ARG A 97 3.83 -22.23 4.28
C ARG A 97 5.17 -22.54 4.92
N ASN A 98 5.36 -23.81 5.30
CA ASN A 98 6.58 -24.29 5.96
C ASN A 98 6.96 -23.46 7.20
N THR A 99 5.95 -23.03 7.97
CA THR A 99 6.12 -22.23 9.19
C THR A 99 6.60 -23.10 10.34
N GLY A 100 7.38 -22.51 11.26
CA GLY A 100 7.87 -23.21 12.46
C GLY A 100 6.80 -23.38 13.53
N THR A 101 5.78 -22.52 13.53
CA THR A 101 4.69 -22.45 14.52
C THR A 101 3.46 -23.27 14.13
N GLY A 102 3.34 -23.70 12.86
CA GLY A 102 2.13 -24.33 12.32
C GLY A 102 1.00 -23.33 12.01
N THR A 103 1.21 -22.05 12.31
CA THR A 103 0.33 -20.91 11.98
C THR A 103 1.04 -20.00 10.99
N VAL A 104 0.33 -19.02 10.40
CA VAL A 104 0.99 -17.94 9.64
C VAL A 104 1.97 -17.22 10.57
N GLU A 105 3.15 -16.86 10.06
CA GLU A 105 4.18 -16.14 10.81
C GLU A 105 4.42 -14.76 10.21
N VAL A 106 4.66 -13.78 11.08
CA VAL A 106 5.10 -12.44 10.69
C VAL A 106 6.53 -12.23 11.16
N HIS A 107 7.37 -11.78 10.23
CA HIS A 107 8.75 -11.41 10.48
C HIS A 107 8.99 -9.99 9.97
N VAL A 108 9.72 -9.18 10.74
CA VAL A 108 9.98 -7.77 10.39
C VAL A 108 11.46 -7.47 10.57
N ALA A 109 12.11 -6.98 9.51
CA ALA A 109 13.47 -6.45 9.56
C ALA A 109 13.43 -4.91 9.46
N ASP A 110 14.05 -4.27 10.44
CA ASP A 110 14.01 -2.82 10.66
C ASP A 110 14.80 -2.04 9.62
N ALA A 111 14.16 -1.05 8.99
CA ALA A 111 14.76 -0.19 7.98
C ALA A 111 15.88 0.70 8.55
N ALA A 112 15.78 1.18 9.79
CA ALA A 112 16.81 2.02 10.40
C ALA A 112 18.15 1.27 10.56
N SER A 113 18.10 -0.04 10.75
CA SER A 113 19.26 -0.93 10.75
C SER A 113 19.82 -1.26 9.35
N GLY A 114 19.22 -0.75 8.28
CA GLY A 114 19.49 -1.19 6.91
C GLY A 114 18.98 -2.61 6.64
N TYR A 115 17.85 -2.98 7.26
CA TYR A 115 17.22 -4.30 7.18
C TYR A 115 18.08 -5.46 7.71
N GLN A 116 19.03 -5.18 8.60
CA GLN A 116 19.94 -6.17 9.18
C GLN A 116 19.48 -6.73 10.52
N THR A 117 18.55 -6.05 11.20
CA THR A 117 18.05 -6.45 12.51
C THR A 117 16.59 -6.83 12.41
N PHE A 118 16.26 -8.04 12.88
CA PHE A 118 14.87 -8.41 13.07
C PHE A 118 14.32 -7.79 14.36
N VAL A 119 13.17 -7.14 14.25
CA VAL A 119 12.44 -6.54 15.38
C VAL A 119 11.20 -7.35 15.77
N LEU A 120 10.78 -8.30 14.92
CA LEU A 120 9.70 -9.21 15.21
C LEU A 120 9.91 -10.57 14.54
N HIS A 121 9.60 -11.64 15.29
CA HIS A 121 9.24 -12.95 14.75
C HIS A 121 8.14 -13.55 15.63
N THR A 122 6.97 -13.83 15.06
CA THR A 122 5.88 -14.47 15.81
C THR A 122 4.98 -15.27 14.90
N GLY A 123 4.44 -16.38 15.42
CA GLY A 123 3.22 -16.98 14.87
C GLY A 123 2.01 -16.09 15.12
N THR A 124 0.90 -16.35 14.45
CA THR A 124 -0.32 -15.55 14.54
C THR A 124 -1.53 -16.43 14.86
N CYS A 125 -2.69 -15.83 15.09
CA CYS A 125 -3.95 -16.57 15.24
C CYS A 125 -4.50 -17.14 13.92
N PHE A 126 -3.84 -16.89 12.78
CA PHE A 126 -4.25 -17.41 11.49
C PHE A 126 -3.69 -18.81 11.23
N ALA A 127 -4.57 -19.71 10.78
CA ALA A 127 -4.14 -20.96 10.17
C ALA A 127 -3.39 -20.68 8.85
N CYS A 128 -2.43 -21.54 8.50
CA CYS A 128 -1.73 -21.46 7.23
C CYS A 128 -2.69 -21.70 6.06
N GLU A 129 -2.93 -20.67 5.23
CA GLU A 129 -3.65 -20.79 3.96
C GLU A 129 -3.18 -19.77 2.89
N ASP A 130 -3.45 -20.05 1.62
CA ASP A 130 -3.10 -19.22 0.45
C ASP A 130 -4.31 -18.86 -0.44
N ASN A 131 -5.51 -18.86 0.14
CA ASN A 131 -6.77 -18.56 -0.54
C ASN A 131 -7.06 -17.06 -0.74
N GLY A 132 -6.06 -16.18 -0.61
CA GLY A 132 -6.31 -14.75 -0.50
C GLY A 132 -5.05 -13.89 -0.57
N VAL A 133 -5.21 -12.61 -0.24
CA VAL A 133 -4.16 -11.60 -0.26
C VAL A 133 -3.80 -11.21 1.17
N TRP A 134 -2.50 -11.23 1.47
CA TRP A 134 -1.94 -10.77 2.73
C TRP A 134 -1.45 -9.33 2.61
N THR A 135 -1.78 -8.51 3.60
CA THR A 135 -1.41 -7.08 3.64
C THR A 135 -1.43 -6.59 5.10
N MET A 136 -1.17 -5.30 5.31
CA MET A 136 -1.20 -4.69 6.64
C MET A 136 -1.94 -3.36 6.62
N THR A 137 -2.55 -3.01 7.75
CA THR A 137 -3.03 -1.64 7.97
C THR A 137 -1.85 -0.69 8.18
N LYS A 138 -2.09 0.62 8.05
CA LYS A 138 -1.09 1.65 8.37
C LYS A 138 -0.53 1.56 9.79
N LYS A 139 -1.30 1.00 10.75
CA LYS A 139 -0.87 0.78 12.14
C LYS A 139 -0.05 -0.51 12.30
N GLY A 140 0.04 -1.33 11.25
CA GLY A 140 0.75 -2.60 11.21
C GLY A 140 -0.09 -3.82 11.64
N ASP A 141 -1.42 -3.69 11.73
CA ASP A 141 -2.29 -4.86 11.97
C ASP A 141 -2.27 -5.77 10.73
N LEU A 142 -2.26 -7.09 10.95
CA LEU A 142 -2.17 -8.07 9.89
C LEU A 142 -3.55 -8.29 9.27
N VAL A 143 -3.66 -8.10 7.97
CA VAL A 143 -4.90 -8.23 7.23
C VAL A 143 -4.81 -9.40 6.24
N TYR A 144 -5.85 -10.22 6.25
CA TYR A 144 -6.07 -11.26 5.26
C TYR A 144 -7.38 -11.01 4.52
N ILE A 145 -7.27 -10.71 3.22
CA ILE A 145 -8.40 -10.60 2.32
C ILE A 145 -8.58 -11.96 1.67
N LYS A 146 -9.49 -12.77 2.21
CA LYS A 146 -9.75 -14.11 1.69
C LYS A 146 -10.65 -14.00 0.46
N THR A 147 -10.16 -14.52 -0.67
CA THR A 147 -10.81 -14.34 -1.98
C THR A 147 -11.34 -15.63 -2.57
N ARG A 148 -10.96 -16.78 -2.00
CA ARG A 148 -11.37 -18.12 -2.43
C ARG A 148 -11.72 -18.95 -1.21
N ASN A 149 -12.50 -20.02 -1.43
CA ASN A 149 -12.90 -20.93 -0.36
C ASN A 149 -13.46 -20.20 0.87
N CYS A 150 -14.25 -19.15 0.62
CA CYS A 150 -14.90 -18.33 1.64
C CYS A 150 -16.23 -18.98 2.01
N ASP A 151 -16.47 -19.17 3.30
CA ASP A 151 -17.68 -19.83 3.81
C ASP A 151 -18.92 -18.97 3.57
N SER A 152 -18.72 -17.64 3.48
CA SER A 152 -19.77 -16.66 3.22
C SER A 152 -20.21 -16.55 1.75
N ASN A 153 -19.51 -17.20 0.81
CA ASN A 153 -19.63 -16.95 -0.64
C ASN A 153 -19.39 -15.48 -1.07
N LYS A 154 -18.76 -14.70 -0.19
CA LYS A 154 -18.30 -13.32 -0.44
C LYS A 154 -16.84 -13.22 -0.07
N ILE A 155 -16.18 -12.16 -0.52
CA ILE A 155 -14.82 -11.87 -0.08
C ILE A 155 -14.85 -11.61 1.43
N GLU A 156 -13.96 -12.24 2.19
CA GLU A 156 -13.90 -12.09 3.65
C GLU A 156 -12.69 -11.27 4.06
N TYR A 157 -12.88 -10.45 5.08
CA TYR A 157 -11.91 -9.51 5.61
C TYR A 157 -11.60 -9.87 7.06
N HIS A 158 -10.35 -10.24 7.30
CA HIS A 158 -9.88 -10.71 8.60
C HIS A 158 -8.72 -9.85 9.08
N VAL A 159 -8.74 -9.45 10.34
CA VAL A 159 -7.66 -8.65 10.93
C VAL A 159 -7.22 -9.23 12.25
N ALA A 160 -5.92 -9.43 12.42
CA ALA A 160 -5.29 -9.69 13.72
C ALA A 160 -4.49 -8.47 14.17
N SER A 161 -4.69 -8.05 15.42
CA SER A 161 -4.08 -6.81 15.90
C SER A 161 -2.60 -6.96 16.21
N LYS A 162 -1.79 -5.99 15.79
CA LYS A 162 -0.39 -5.85 16.16
C LYS A 162 -0.22 -5.69 17.68
N ALA A 163 -1.12 -4.95 18.32
CA ALA A 163 -1.11 -4.75 19.78
C ALA A 163 -1.22 -6.06 20.58
N SER A 164 -1.85 -7.10 20.00
CA SER A 164 -1.91 -8.44 20.57
C SER A 164 -0.74 -9.34 20.17
N ASN A 165 0.28 -8.83 19.46
CA ASN A 165 1.26 -9.62 18.72
C ASN A 165 0.61 -10.60 17.75
N TYR A 166 -0.45 -10.17 17.07
CA TYR A 166 -1.23 -10.95 16.11
C TYR A 166 -1.87 -12.22 16.68
N GLN A 167 -2.11 -12.25 18.01
CA GLN A 167 -2.74 -13.40 18.68
C GLN A 167 -4.26 -13.28 18.78
N GLN A 168 -4.84 -12.12 18.46
CA GLN A 168 -6.28 -11.88 18.57
C GLN A 168 -6.83 -11.24 17.31
N PHE A 169 -7.90 -11.83 16.78
CA PHE A 169 -8.72 -11.24 15.75
C PHE A 169 -9.45 -10.01 16.29
N THR A 170 -9.41 -8.92 15.54
CA THR A 170 -10.22 -7.71 15.79
C THR A 170 -11.35 -7.55 14.77
N VAL A 171 -11.24 -8.19 13.60
CA VAL A 171 -12.26 -8.21 12.56
C VAL A 171 -12.32 -9.60 11.93
N HIS A 172 -13.54 -10.08 11.68
CA HIS A 172 -13.82 -11.32 10.97
C HIS A 172 -15.17 -11.17 10.26
N GLU A 173 -15.15 -10.56 9.07
CA GLU A 173 -16.38 -10.10 8.40
C GLU A 173 -16.41 -10.50 6.92
N ALA A 174 -17.59 -10.89 6.42
CA ALA A 174 -17.82 -10.95 4.99
C ALA A 174 -18.05 -9.54 4.46
N THR A 175 -17.48 -9.18 3.30
CA THR A 175 -17.72 -7.90 2.62
C THR A 175 -19.02 -7.94 1.81
N ASP A 176 -19.32 -6.93 0.99
CA ASP A 176 -20.39 -7.01 -0.02
C ASP A 176 -19.91 -7.44 -1.41
N PHE A 177 -18.61 -7.67 -1.57
CA PHE A 177 -18.09 -8.22 -2.81
C PHE A 177 -18.40 -9.70 -2.93
N GLY A 178 -18.96 -10.09 -4.08
CA GLY A 178 -18.96 -11.48 -4.50
C GLY A 178 -17.53 -11.98 -4.73
N ILE A 179 -17.37 -13.30 -4.77
CA ILE A 179 -16.08 -13.92 -5.13
C ILE A 179 -15.69 -13.51 -6.54
N GLU A 180 -14.57 -12.79 -6.67
CA GLU A 180 -14.00 -12.36 -7.94
C GLU A 180 -12.47 -12.55 -7.93
N ASP A 181 -11.96 -13.19 -9.00
CA ASP A 181 -10.54 -13.52 -9.20
C ASP A 181 -9.97 -12.86 -10.48
N ASN A 182 -10.72 -11.96 -11.10
CA ASN A 182 -10.40 -11.29 -12.36
C ASN A 182 -9.62 -9.96 -12.18
N GLY A 183 -8.90 -9.82 -11.07
CA GLY A 183 -8.23 -8.57 -10.69
C GLY A 183 -7.35 -8.70 -9.44
N THR A 184 -6.97 -7.55 -8.88
CA THR A 184 -6.10 -7.43 -7.70
C THR A 184 -6.85 -6.78 -6.54
N TRP A 185 -6.74 -7.37 -5.35
CA TRP A 185 -7.29 -6.80 -4.12
C TRP A 185 -6.23 -5.96 -3.39
N CYS A 186 -6.61 -4.78 -2.92
CA CYS A 186 -5.75 -3.85 -2.22
C CYS A 186 -6.49 -3.18 -1.05
N LEU A 187 -5.75 -2.77 -0.02
CA LEU A 187 -6.26 -1.76 0.92
C LEU A 187 -5.95 -0.37 0.39
N ALA A 188 -6.77 0.59 0.80
CA ALA A 188 -6.33 1.98 0.79
C ALA A 188 -5.08 2.13 1.69
N PRO A 189 -3.98 2.77 1.22
CA PRO A 189 -2.77 2.99 2.02
C PRO A 189 -3.03 3.90 3.23
N ASN A 190 -4.01 4.81 3.11
CA ASN A 190 -4.56 5.60 4.20
C ASN A 190 -5.91 5.00 4.65
N CYS A 191 -6.23 5.15 5.94
CA CYS A 191 -7.42 4.58 6.53
C CYS A 191 -8.46 5.64 6.91
N ASP A 192 -9.72 5.35 6.59
CA ASP A 192 -10.90 6.07 7.05
C ASP A 192 -11.28 5.53 8.45
N GLY A 193 -10.59 6.01 9.48
CA GLY A 193 -10.81 5.56 10.86
C GLY A 193 -9.88 4.42 11.30
N ASP A 194 -10.42 3.33 11.84
CA ASP A 194 -9.61 2.23 12.40
C ASP A 194 -9.13 1.23 11.35
N PHE A 195 -9.85 1.07 10.24
CA PHE A 195 -9.52 0.15 9.15
C PHE A 195 -9.53 0.87 7.80
N ALA A 196 -8.79 0.32 6.85
CA ALA A 196 -8.73 0.86 5.49
C ALA A 196 -9.88 0.34 4.63
N ASP A 197 -10.35 1.19 3.74
CA ASP A 197 -11.29 0.83 2.68
C ASP A 197 -10.71 -0.28 1.79
N LEU A 198 -11.59 -1.13 1.27
CA LEU A 198 -11.20 -2.25 0.42
C LEU A 198 -11.37 -1.88 -1.05
N TYR A 199 -10.29 -1.99 -1.81
CA TYR A 199 -10.22 -1.71 -3.24
C TYR A 199 -10.02 -2.99 -4.04
N TYR A 200 -10.69 -3.04 -5.20
CA TYR A 200 -10.54 -4.09 -6.19
C TYR A 200 -10.22 -3.49 -7.55
N ILE A 201 -9.05 -3.85 -8.08
CA ILE A 201 -8.54 -3.44 -9.39
C ILE A 201 -8.89 -4.55 -10.37
N LYS A 202 -10.00 -4.39 -11.08
CA LYS A 202 -10.50 -5.38 -12.02
C LYS A 202 -9.85 -5.18 -13.39
N THR A 203 -9.14 -6.18 -13.86
CA THR A 203 -8.36 -6.14 -15.11
C THR A 203 -8.91 -7.07 -16.18
N ARG A 204 -9.66 -8.11 -15.80
CA ARG A 204 -10.26 -9.06 -16.75
C ARG A 204 -11.78 -8.99 -16.65
N SER A 205 -12.44 -9.36 -17.75
CA SER A 205 -13.92 -9.31 -17.87
C SER A 205 -14.50 -7.92 -17.59
N THR A 206 -13.83 -6.88 -18.07
CA THR A 206 -14.26 -5.47 -18.00
C THR A 206 -14.83 -4.99 -19.33
N GLY A 207 -15.36 -3.77 -19.35
CA GLY A 207 -15.79 -3.07 -20.57
C GLY A 207 -14.67 -2.63 -21.53
N GLY A 208 -13.43 -3.13 -21.38
CA GLY A 208 -12.27 -2.78 -22.21
C GLY A 208 -11.25 -1.85 -21.55
N MET A 209 -11.57 -1.31 -20.37
CA MET A 209 -10.65 -0.56 -19.50
C MET A 209 -10.51 -1.27 -18.16
N VAL A 210 -9.42 -1.02 -17.43
CA VAL A 210 -9.31 -1.41 -16.02
C VAL A 210 -10.40 -0.68 -15.24
N GLU A 211 -11.07 -1.38 -14.34
CA GLU A 211 -12.12 -0.84 -13.47
C GLU A 211 -11.68 -0.87 -12.02
N ILE A 212 -11.95 0.21 -11.28
CA ILE A 212 -11.79 0.27 -9.83
C ILE A 212 -13.15 0.15 -9.17
N HIS A 213 -13.19 -0.69 -8.15
CA HIS A 213 -14.33 -0.88 -7.28
C HIS A 213 -13.87 -0.73 -5.82
N ALA A 214 -14.58 0.07 -5.02
CA ALA A 214 -14.22 0.27 -3.61
C ALA A 214 -15.44 0.28 -2.69
N VAL A 215 -15.29 -0.32 -1.50
CA VAL A 215 -16.30 -0.35 -0.43
C VAL A 215 -15.71 0.17 0.87
N SER A 216 -16.50 0.95 1.61
CA SER A 216 -16.00 1.67 2.78
C SER A 216 -15.92 0.78 4.01
N ALA A 217 -14.79 0.83 4.72
CA ALA A 217 -14.58 0.16 6.00
C ALA A 217 -15.55 0.67 7.07
N SER A 218 -15.86 1.97 7.09
CA SER A 218 -16.82 2.59 8.03
C SER A 218 -18.24 2.00 7.90
N SER A 219 -18.56 1.43 6.75
CA SER A 219 -19.82 0.73 6.48
C SER A 219 -19.78 -0.77 6.77
N GLY A 220 -18.67 -1.30 7.31
CA GLY A 220 -18.40 -2.73 7.39
C GLY A 220 -18.18 -3.37 6.01
N TRP A 221 -17.58 -2.62 5.08
CA TRP A 221 -17.35 -3.02 3.68
C TRP A 221 -18.65 -3.38 2.93
N LYS A 222 -19.75 -2.67 3.22
CA LYS A 222 -21.08 -2.87 2.62
C LYS A 222 -21.55 -1.76 1.69
N SER A 223 -21.02 -0.56 1.84
CA SER A 223 -21.36 0.59 1.00
C SER A 223 -20.30 0.79 -0.06
N ARG A 224 -20.67 0.60 -1.32
CA ARG A 224 -19.81 0.87 -2.47
C ARG A 224 -19.81 2.36 -2.76
N PHE A 225 -18.62 2.95 -2.86
CA PHE A 225 -18.45 4.38 -3.12
C PHE A 225 -17.61 4.66 -4.38
N ILE A 226 -16.94 3.66 -4.95
CA ILE A 226 -16.32 3.73 -6.29
C ILE A 226 -16.76 2.51 -7.11
N ALA A 227 -17.15 2.77 -8.36
CA ALA A 227 -17.35 1.80 -9.42
C ALA A 227 -17.09 2.51 -10.77
N ALA A 228 -15.83 2.57 -11.19
CA ALA A 228 -15.41 3.41 -12.30
C ALA A 228 -14.40 2.70 -13.21
N ALA A 229 -14.58 2.84 -14.52
CA ALA A 229 -13.51 2.59 -15.47
C ALA A 229 -12.40 3.65 -15.30
N THR A 230 -11.17 3.28 -15.62
CA THR A 230 -9.98 4.15 -15.55
C THR A 230 -9.48 4.54 -16.93
N CYS A 231 -8.44 5.37 -17.01
CA CYS A 231 -7.75 5.67 -18.27
C CYS A 231 -6.84 4.53 -18.78
N PHE A 232 -6.72 3.41 -18.04
CA PHE A 232 -5.84 2.31 -18.40
C PHE A 232 -6.60 1.20 -19.15
N ALA A 233 -6.02 0.75 -20.26
CA ALA A 233 -6.38 -0.53 -20.84
C ALA A 233 -5.86 -1.67 -19.94
N PRO A 234 -6.53 -2.84 -19.88
CA PRO A 234 -6.02 -3.98 -19.17
C PRO A 234 -4.67 -4.48 -19.69
N GLU A 235 -3.72 -4.66 -18.79
CA GLU A 235 -2.42 -5.26 -19.06
C GLU A 235 -2.05 -6.26 -17.96
N ASP A 236 -1.36 -7.35 -18.35
CA ASP A 236 -0.89 -8.44 -17.48
C ASP A 236 0.65 -8.53 -17.39
N ASN A 237 1.33 -7.50 -17.91
CA ASN A 237 2.78 -7.41 -18.03
C ASN A 237 3.41 -6.59 -16.89
N GLY A 238 2.75 -6.54 -15.74
CA GLY A 238 3.12 -5.68 -14.61
C GLY A 238 2.28 -5.95 -13.36
N GLN A 239 2.35 -5.02 -12.41
CA GLN A 239 1.70 -5.10 -11.11
C GLN A 239 0.82 -3.87 -10.86
N TRP A 240 -0.42 -4.12 -10.44
CA TRP A 240 -1.41 -3.11 -10.09
C TRP A 240 -1.47 -2.91 -8.58
N LEU A 241 -1.51 -1.65 -8.14
CA LEU A 241 -1.47 -1.27 -6.74
C LEU A 241 -2.35 -0.02 -6.49
N MET A 242 -2.85 0.11 -5.27
CA MET A 242 -3.34 1.38 -4.74
C MET A 242 -2.21 2.07 -3.96
N VAL A 243 -2.00 3.36 -4.19
CA VAL A 243 -0.88 4.11 -3.60
C VAL A 243 -1.32 5.49 -3.14
N ASP A 244 -0.64 6.05 -2.14
CA ASP A 244 -0.84 7.43 -1.69
C ASP A 244 0.16 8.37 -2.38
N PHE A 245 0.08 8.50 -3.70
CA PHE A 245 1.11 9.17 -4.49
C PHE A 245 0.93 10.69 -4.51
N THR A 246 -0.32 11.14 -4.52
CA THR A 246 -0.73 12.55 -4.49
C THR A 246 -0.94 13.09 -3.08
N ARG A 247 -0.87 12.22 -2.05
CA ARG A 247 -1.14 12.58 -0.63
C ARG A 247 -2.54 13.12 -0.41
N GLN A 248 -3.50 12.58 -1.16
CA GLN A 248 -4.92 12.88 -1.01
C GLN A 248 -5.57 11.85 -0.09
N HIS A 249 -6.77 12.14 0.40
CA HIS A 249 -7.47 11.21 1.28
C HIS A 249 -7.68 9.84 0.62
N ARG A 250 -7.98 9.83 -0.68
CA ARG A 250 -8.21 8.61 -1.46
C ARG A 250 -6.96 8.17 -2.24
N PRO A 251 -6.71 6.86 -2.36
CA PRO A 251 -5.56 6.36 -3.10
C PRO A 251 -5.65 6.63 -4.60
N ASP A 252 -4.47 6.79 -5.19
CA ASP A 252 -4.23 6.78 -6.62
C ASP A 252 -4.03 5.35 -7.13
N LEU A 253 -4.25 5.16 -8.44
CA LEU A 253 -3.98 3.90 -9.11
C LEU A 253 -2.56 3.89 -9.68
N ALA A 254 -1.77 2.90 -9.26
CA ALA A 254 -0.45 2.66 -9.80
C ALA A 254 -0.40 1.40 -10.68
N TYR A 255 0.34 1.49 -11.77
CA TYR A 255 0.79 0.36 -12.57
C TYR A 255 2.30 0.36 -12.69
N ILE A 256 2.94 -0.70 -12.19
CA ILE A 256 4.37 -0.95 -12.37
C ILE A 256 4.51 -1.95 -13.52
N LYS A 257 4.88 -1.45 -14.70
CA LYS A 257 5.02 -2.28 -15.89
C LYS A 257 6.41 -2.92 -15.91
N THR A 258 6.45 -4.25 -15.88
CA THR A 258 7.69 -5.01 -15.71
C THR A 258 8.13 -5.75 -16.95
N ARG A 259 7.24 -5.91 -17.94
CA ARG A 259 7.51 -6.56 -19.23
C ARG A 259 6.89 -5.75 -20.36
N SER A 260 7.41 -5.92 -21.58
CA SER A 260 6.90 -5.25 -22.79
C SER A 260 6.83 -3.73 -22.63
N THR A 261 7.82 -3.13 -21.96
CA THR A 261 7.89 -1.69 -21.69
C THR A 261 8.37 -0.93 -22.92
N GLY A 262 7.93 0.33 -23.07
CA GLY A 262 8.34 1.18 -24.18
C GLY A 262 9.76 1.74 -24.01
N THR A 263 10.24 1.85 -22.78
CA THR A 263 11.53 2.43 -22.41
C THR A 263 12.66 1.39 -22.31
N GLY A 264 12.34 0.08 -22.35
CA GLY A 264 13.31 -0.99 -22.07
C GLY A 264 13.76 -1.07 -20.60
N LYS A 265 13.10 -0.31 -19.72
CA LYS A 265 13.26 -0.27 -18.26
C LYS A 265 11.93 -0.57 -17.60
N ILE A 266 11.93 -0.84 -16.29
CA ILE A 266 10.68 -0.88 -15.52
C ILE A 266 10.00 0.49 -15.63
N GLU A 267 8.70 0.52 -15.88
CA GLU A 267 7.93 1.76 -16.00
C GLU A 267 6.95 1.91 -14.84
N VAL A 268 6.81 3.15 -14.37
CA VAL A 268 5.80 3.54 -13.40
C VAL A 268 4.77 4.42 -14.07
N HIS A 269 3.51 4.09 -13.83
CA HIS A 269 2.37 4.88 -14.27
C HIS A 269 1.42 5.13 -13.12
N ILE A 270 0.99 6.38 -12.95
CA ILE A 270 0.07 6.79 -11.90
C ILE A 270 -1.11 7.52 -12.53
N ALA A 271 -2.32 7.08 -12.23
CA ALA A 271 -3.55 7.84 -12.47
C ALA A 271 -4.13 8.31 -11.15
N GLU A 272 -4.36 9.62 -11.06
CA GLU A 272 -4.86 10.21 -9.82
C GLU A 272 -6.33 9.89 -9.59
N ASN A 273 -6.72 9.78 -8.33
CA ASN A 273 -8.12 9.76 -7.98
C ASN A 273 -8.67 11.20 -7.92
N GLY A 274 -9.07 11.74 -9.07
CA GLY A 274 -9.62 13.11 -9.18
C GLY A 274 -11.02 13.33 -8.58
N GLU A 275 -11.48 12.49 -7.63
CA GLU A 275 -12.63 12.78 -6.78
C GLU A 275 -12.15 13.47 -5.51
N HIS A 276 -12.11 14.80 -5.55
CA HIS A 276 -11.86 15.64 -4.39
C HIS A 276 -13.15 15.76 -3.58
N ASP A 277 -13.11 15.32 -2.33
CA ASP A 277 -14.16 15.67 -1.37
C ASP A 277 -13.75 17.01 -0.74
N ASN A 278 -14.26 18.13 -1.26
CA ASN A 278 -13.84 19.48 -0.87
C ASN A 278 -13.95 19.77 0.65
N GLY A 279 -14.65 18.92 1.42
CA GLY A 279 -14.73 19.01 2.88
C GLY A 279 -13.60 18.31 3.64
N ASP A 280 -12.98 17.29 3.07
CA ASP A 280 -12.16 16.31 3.79
C ASP A 280 -10.65 16.64 3.75
N ASP A 281 -10.19 17.32 2.70
CA ASP A 281 -8.78 17.71 2.53
C ASP A 281 -8.25 18.59 3.67
N ARG A 282 -9.10 19.48 4.23
CA ARG A 282 -8.73 20.29 5.40
C ARG A 282 -8.61 19.44 6.65
N GLU A 283 -9.55 18.52 6.88
CA GLU A 283 -9.54 17.67 8.06
C GLU A 283 -8.34 16.70 8.03
N PHE A 284 -8.03 16.15 6.86
CA PHE A 284 -6.82 15.37 6.61
C PHE A 284 -5.55 16.19 6.88
N PHE A 285 -5.42 17.39 6.30
CA PHE A 285 -4.28 18.28 6.54
C PHE A 285 -4.11 18.59 8.03
N TYR A 286 -5.20 18.83 8.75
CA TYR A 286 -5.17 19.05 10.20
C TYR A 286 -4.78 17.80 11.00
N LYS A 287 -5.15 16.59 10.54
CA LYS A 287 -4.71 15.32 11.13
C LYS A 287 -3.20 15.11 10.92
N GLU A 288 -2.67 15.43 9.74
CA GLU A 288 -1.22 15.36 9.49
C GLU A 288 -0.44 16.35 10.35
N LEU A 289 -0.91 17.60 10.49
CA LEU A 289 -0.29 18.56 11.40
C LEU A 289 -0.25 18.06 12.85
N ALA A 290 -1.30 17.37 13.30
CA ALA A 290 -1.35 16.79 14.63
C ALA A 290 -0.33 15.65 14.85
N ARG A 291 0.23 15.07 13.78
CA ARG A 291 1.32 14.08 13.89
C ARG A 291 2.69 14.73 14.09
N VAL A 292 2.88 15.95 13.60
CA VAL A 292 4.17 16.65 13.63
C VAL A 292 4.28 17.57 14.86
N PHE A 293 3.15 18.05 15.38
CA PHE A 293 3.10 18.95 16.52
C PHE A 293 2.56 18.27 17.78
N PRO A 294 3.11 18.57 18.97
CA PRO A 294 2.49 18.15 20.24
C PRO A 294 1.03 18.62 20.33
N GLU A 295 0.16 17.82 20.94
CA GLU A 295 -1.29 18.11 21.04
C GLU A 295 -1.58 19.53 21.58
N SER A 296 -0.75 20.02 22.51
CA SER A 296 -0.83 21.37 23.07
C SER A 296 -0.73 22.49 22.04
N HIS A 297 -0.14 22.23 20.88
CA HIS A 297 0.05 23.19 19.80
C HIS A 297 -0.93 23.02 18.64
N VAL A 298 -1.62 21.88 18.53
CA VAL A 298 -2.51 21.58 17.40
C VAL A 298 -3.65 22.58 17.28
N SER A 299 -4.22 23.04 18.40
CA SER A 299 -5.28 24.07 18.38
C SER A 299 -4.77 25.43 17.84
N ALA A 300 -3.57 25.83 18.23
CA ALA A 300 -2.95 27.07 17.76
C ALA A 300 -2.56 26.98 16.27
N VAL A 301 -2.03 25.84 15.83
CA VAL A 301 -1.69 25.58 14.43
C VAL A 301 -2.96 25.54 13.57
N LYS A 302 -4.03 24.85 14.01
CA LYS A 302 -5.34 24.86 13.35
C LYS A 302 -5.88 26.27 13.13
N THR A 303 -5.84 27.08 14.19
CA THR A 303 -6.29 28.47 14.14
C THR A 303 -5.44 29.28 13.14
N THR A 304 -4.12 29.11 13.18
CA THR A 304 -3.19 29.82 12.29
C THR A 304 -3.40 29.43 10.82
N VAL A 305 -3.52 28.14 10.53
CA VAL A 305 -3.80 27.64 9.18
C VAL A 305 -5.17 28.10 8.69
N SER A 306 -6.21 28.09 9.52
CA SER A 306 -7.54 28.60 9.14
C SER A 306 -7.54 30.10 8.81
N ILE A 307 -6.65 30.87 9.43
CA ILE A 307 -6.45 32.28 9.10
C ILE A 307 -5.67 32.41 7.78
N LEU A 308 -4.58 31.65 7.64
CA LEU A 308 -3.71 31.73 6.47
C LEU A 308 -4.35 31.14 5.20
N SER A 309 -5.24 30.14 5.31
CA SER A 309 -6.00 29.56 4.20
C SER A 309 -7.02 30.52 3.58
N LYS A 310 -7.19 31.72 4.14
CA LYS A 310 -7.94 32.81 3.49
C LYS A 310 -7.08 33.59 2.49
N VAL A 311 -5.78 33.29 2.42
CA VAL A 311 -4.84 33.85 1.45
C VAL A 311 -4.69 32.86 0.29
N PRO A 312 -5.09 33.22 -0.94
CA PRO A 312 -5.13 32.27 -2.06
C PRO A 312 -3.79 31.57 -2.36
N VAL A 313 -2.67 32.29 -2.21
CA VAL A 313 -1.33 31.70 -2.43
C VAL A 313 -0.97 30.65 -1.37
N VAL A 314 -1.50 30.79 -0.15
CA VAL A 314 -1.25 29.81 0.92
C VAL A 314 -2.05 28.53 0.66
N ASN A 315 -3.24 28.64 0.10
CA ASN A 315 -4.04 27.49 -0.33
C ASN A 315 -3.30 26.64 -1.38
N GLU A 316 -2.63 27.28 -2.34
CA GLU A 316 -1.77 26.56 -3.29
C GLU A 316 -0.54 25.91 -2.62
N ILE A 317 0.09 26.58 -1.66
CA ILE A 317 1.27 26.06 -0.94
C ILE A 317 0.91 24.90 -0.01
N LEU A 318 -0.25 24.96 0.66
CA LEU A 318 -0.72 23.94 1.60
C LEU A 318 -1.50 22.82 0.91
N GLY A 319 -1.73 22.90 -0.40
CA GLY A 319 -2.58 21.96 -1.12
C GLY A 319 -4.06 22.03 -0.73
N LEU A 320 -4.47 23.04 0.04
CA LEU A 320 -5.85 23.26 0.47
C LEU A 320 -6.58 24.03 -0.63
N ARG A 321 -7.44 23.38 -1.42
CA ARG A 321 -8.28 24.08 -2.41
C ARG A 321 -9.68 24.32 -1.82
N ASP A 322 -10.29 25.47 -2.16
CA ASP A 322 -11.66 25.83 -1.76
C ASP A 322 -12.71 24.98 -2.49
#